data_AF-A0A2J6P4F9-F1
#
_entry.id   AF-A0A2J6P4F9-F1
#
_cell.length_a   1.000
_cell.length_b   1.000
_cell.length_c   1.000
_cell.angle_alpha   90.00
_cell.angle_beta   90.00
_cell.angle_gamma   90.00
#
_symmetry.space_group_name_H-M   'P 1'
#
loop_
_entity.id
_entity.type
_entity.pdbx_description
1 polymer ?
#
loop_
_entity_poly.entity_id
_entity_poly.type
_entity_poly.pdbx_seq_one_letter_code
_entity_poly.pdbx_strand_id
1 'polypeptide(L)'
;MHKVRDLLQLFVQIILILLISYIGTEVQRLLHIPLAGSIVGLLMFYLLLQFKIIPVSWVDEGANFLLKTMVFFFIPSVVGVMNVASDITLNYILFFLIIILGTCLVALSSGYIAETLVKRDDVGKGTDEL
;
A
#
# COMPACT_ATOMS: atom_id res chain seq x y z
N MET A 1 -12.85 -15.01 -28.00
CA MET A 1 -12.21 -13.70 -28.27
C MET A 1 -12.48 -12.64 -27.19
N HIS A 2 -13.42 -12.84 -26.24
CA HIS A 2 -13.62 -11.89 -25.11
C HIS A 2 -12.47 -11.91 -24.08
N LYS A 3 -12.00 -13.09 -23.65
CA LYS A 3 -10.87 -13.25 -22.70
C LYS A 3 -9.58 -12.50 -23.06
N VAL A 4 -9.31 -12.29 -24.36
CA VAL A 4 -8.08 -11.63 -24.82
C VAL A 4 -8.14 -10.12 -24.59
N ARG A 5 -9.33 -9.50 -24.71
CA ARG A 5 -9.51 -8.07 -24.41
C ARG A 5 -9.35 -7.79 -22.93
N ASP A 6 -9.89 -8.65 -22.07
CA ASP A 6 -9.79 -8.50 -20.61
C ASP A 6 -8.33 -8.64 -20.15
N LEU A 7 -7.59 -9.62 -20.71
CA LEU A 7 -6.16 -9.78 -20.45
C LEU A 7 -5.34 -8.57 -20.89
N LEU A 8 -5.67 -8.01 -22.06
CA LEU A 8 -4.98 -6.84 -22.60
C LEU A 8 -5.28 -5.58 -21.77
N GLN A 9 -6.52 -5.43 -21.30
CA GLN A 9 -6.92 -4.37 -20.39
C GLN A 9 -6.19 -4.47 -19.05
N LEU A 10 -6.07 -5.67 -18.47
CA LEU A 10 -5.30 -5.91 -17.26
C LEU A 10 -3.81 -5.55 -17.43
N PHE A 11 -3.22 -5.92 -18.58
CA PHE A 11 -1.83 -5.58 -18.89
C PHE A 11 -1.63 -4.05 -18.99
N VAL A 12 -2.56 -3.35 -19.64
CA VAL A 12 -2.54 -1.87 -19.74
C VAL A 12 -2.68 -1.22 -18.36
N GLN A 13 -3.57 -1.73 -17.49
CA GLN A 13 -3.73 -1.23 -16.13
C GLN A 13 -2.44 -1.39 -15.31
N ILE A 14 -1.78 -2.54 -15.41
CA ILE A 14 -0.51 -2.79 -14.73
C ILE A 14 0.58 -1.85 -15.24
N ILE A 15 0.71 -1.70 -16.57
CA ILE A 15 1.67 -0.77 -17.17
C ILE A 15 1.40 0.66 -16.68
N LEU A 16 0.14 1.07 -16.61
CA LEU A 16 -0.23 2.39 -16.12
C LEU A 16 0.20 2.59 -14.66
N ILE A 17 -0.05 1.62 -13.77
CA ILE A 17 0.38 1.68 -12.36
C ILE A 17 1.91 1.75 -12.25
N LEU A 18 2.63 0.97 -13.05
CA LEU A 18 4.10 1.00 -13.10
C LEU A 18 4.63 2.34 -13.62
N LEU A 19 4.01 2.90 -14.66
CA LEU A 19 4.41 4.17 -15.26
C LEU A 19 4.22 5.32 -14.27
N ILE A 20 3.10 5.35 -13.54
CA ILE A 20 2.88 6.36 -12.48
C ILE A 20 3.87 6.19 -11.33
N SER A 21 4.19 4.95 -10.95
CA SER A 21 5.22 4.68 -9.93
C SER A 21 6.61 5.15 -10.39
N TYR A 22 6.93 4.98 -11.67
CA TYR A 22 8.17 5.43 -12.27
C TYR A 22 8.26 6.96 -12.28
N ILE A 23 7.21 7.65 -12.72
CA ILE A 23 7.12 9.12 -12.65
C ILE A 23 7.27 9.60 -11.20
N GLY A 24 6.62 8.93 -10.24
CA GLY A 24 6.77 9.23 -8.82
C GLY A 24 8.21 9.17 -8.32
N THR A 25 9.02 8.26 -8.89
CA THR A 25 10.46 8.14 -8.59
C THR A 25 11.26 9.29 -9.20
N GLU A 26 10.99 9.68 -10.44
CA GLU A 26 11.64 10.85 -11.06
C GLU A 26 11.28 12.15 -10.32
N VAL A 27 10.02 12.31 -9.90
CA VAL A 27 9.55 13.42 -9.08
C VAL A 27 10.25 13.42 -7.71
N GLN A 28 10.34 12.26 -7.05
CA GLN A 28 11.06 12.12 -5.79
C GLN A 28 12.53 12.51 -5.91
N ARG A 29 13.18 12.14 -7.02
CA ARG A 29 14.57 12.51 -7.32
C ARG A 29 14.74 14.02 -7.56
N LEU A 30 13.78 14.66 -8.22
CA LEU A 30 13.79 16.11 -8.42
C LEU A 30 13.59 16.87 -7.10
N LEU A 31 12.64 16.46 -6.26
CA LEU A 31 12.31 17.13 -4.99
C LEU A 31 13.18 16.68 -3.80
N HIS A 32 14.05 15.67 -3.96
CA HIS A 32 14.91 15.12 -2.90
C HIS A 32 14.15 14.77 -1.60
N ILE A 33 12.97 14.19 -1.75
CA ILE A 33 12.12 13.83 -0.60
C ILE A 33 12.66 12.53 0.04
N PRO A 34 12.72 12.42 1.39
CA PRO A 34 13.16 11.20 2.10
C PRO A 34 12.16 10.03 2.00
N LEU A 35 11.19 10.09 1.10
CA LEU A 35 10.20 9.04 0.86
C LEU A 35 10.65 8.16 -0.31
N ALA A 36 10.25 6.89 -0.29
CA ALA A 36 10.44 6.02 -1.45
C ALA A 36 9.64 6.56 -2.64
N GLY A 37 10.22 6.51 -3.84
CA GLY A 37 9.57 6.97 -5.08
C GLY A 37 8.20 6.32 -5.33
N SER A 38 8.01 5.07 -4.90
CA SER A 38 6.72 4.36 -4.96
C SER A 38 5.64 4.99 -4.08
N ILE A 39 5.98 5.54 -2.91
CA ILE A 39 5.04 6.25 -2.03
C ILE A 39 4.61 7.56 -2.70
N VAL A 40 5.55 8.27 -3.32
CA VAL A 40 5.24 9.49 -4.10
C VAL A 40 4.34 9.16 -5.30
N GLY A 41 4.63 8.07 -6.01
CA GLY A 41 3.80 7.55 -7.08
C GLY A 41 2.39 7.17 -6.62
N LEU A 42 2.25 6.58 -5.43
CA LEU A 42 0.95 6.27 -4.82
C LEU A 42 0.15 7.53 -4.52
N LEU A 43 0.77 8.56 -3.95
CA LEU A 43 0.11 9.85 -3.70
C LEU A 43 -0.32 10.51 -5.00
N MET A 44 0.53 10.47 -6.03
CA MET A 44 0.20 10.97 -7.36
C MET A 44 -0.99 10.21 -7.94
N PHE A 45 -0.97 8.86 -7.89
CA PHE A 45 -2.06 8.03 -8.36
C PHE A 45 -3.37 8.33 -7.62
N TYR A 46 -3.31 8.50 -6.31
CA TYR A 46 -4.46 8.91 -5.49
C TYR A 46 -5.02 10.25 -5.94
N LEU A 47 -4.18 11.25 -6.21
CA LEU A 47 -4.64 12.54 -6.75
C LEU A 47 -5.31 12.38 -8.12
N LEU A 48 -4.76 11.56 -9.02
CA LEU A 48 -5.37 11.29 -10.33
C LEU A 48 -6.75 10.63 -10.20
N LEU A 49 -6.92 9.72 -9.24
CA LEU A 49 -8.21 9.11 -8.91
C LEU A 49 -9.19 10.14 -8.31
N GLN A 50 -8.70 11.01 -7.40
CA GLN A 50 -9.49 12.05 -6.76
C GLN A 50 -10.03 13.07 -7.79
N PHE A 51 -9.21 13.45 -8.76
CA PHE A 51 -9.61 14.32 -9.88
C PHE A 51 -10.48 13.61 -10.93
N LYS A 52 -10.81 12.31 -10.73
CA LYS A 52 -11.55 11.45 -11.67
C LYS A 52 -10.95 11.40 -13.08
N ILE A 53 -9.66 11.70 -13.22
CA ILE A 53 -8.93 11.57 -14.49
C ILE A 53 -8.86 10.08 -14.87
N ILE A 54 -8.67 9.23 -13.85
CA ILE A 54 -8.72 7.78 -13.98
C ILE A 54 -9.85 7.30 -13.06
N PRO A 55 -10.95 6.74 -13.58
CA PRO A 55 -11.98 6.16 -12.72
C PRO A 55 -11.45 4.89 -12.05
N VAL A 56 -11.75 4.71 -10.76
CA VAL A 56 -11.29 3.56 -9.97
C VAL A 56 -11.66 2.23 -10.63
N SER A 57 -12.87 2.15 -11.21
CA SER A 57 -13.34 0.96 -11.94
C SER A 57 -12.46 0.53 -13.11
N TRP A 58 -11.64 1.45 -13.65
CA TRP A 58 -10.76 1.17 -14.77
C TRP A 58 -9.43 0.54 -14.37
N VAL A 59 -9.04 0.62 -13.10
CA VAL A 59 -7.73 0.17 -12.59
C VAL A 59 -7.87 -0.88 -11.48
N ASP A 60 -9.09 -1.10 -10.99
CA ASP A 60 -9.39 -2.02 -9.89
C ASP A 60 -8.93 -3.46 -10.17
N GLU A 61 -9.17 -3.99 -11.38
CA GLU A 61 -8.78 -5.37 -11.72
C GLU A 61 -7.27 -5.59 -11.70
N GLY A 62 -6.50 -4.68 -12.31
CA GLY A 62 -5.05 -4.72 -12.40
C GLY A 62 -4.38 -4.44 -11.06
N ALA A 63 -4.92 -3.50 -10.27
CA ALA A 63 -4.45 -3.25 -8.91
C ALA A 63 -4.68 -4.47 -8.01
N ASN A 64 -5.89 -5.06 -8.02
CA ASN A 64 -6.18 -6.28 -7.26
C ASN A 64 -5.31 -7.46 -7.71
N PHE A 65 -4.99 -7.56 -9.00
CA PHE A 65 -4.08 -8.58 -9.51
C PHE A 65 -2.65 -8.42 -8.96
N LEU A 66 -2.11 -7.19 -8.93
CA LEU A 66 -0.81 -6.90 -8.33
C LEU A 66 -0.80 -7.19 -6.83
N LEU A 67 -1.87 -6.80 -6.11
CA LEU A 67 -2.04 -7.09 -4.69
C LEU A 67 -2.07 -8.59 -4.40
N LYS A 68 -2.73 -9.39 -5.23
CA LYS A 68 -2.70 -10.86 -5.09
C LYS A 68 -1.30 -11.43 -5.33
N THR A 69 -0.54 -10.84 -6.26
CA THR A 69 0.82 -11.27 -6.59
C THR A 69 1.85 -10.81 -5.55
N MET A 70 1.55 -9.83 -4.69
CA MET A 70 2.46 -9.41 -3.60
C MET A 70 2.91 -10.57 -2.71
N VAL A 71 2.01 -11.50 -2.40
CA VAL A 71 2.36 -12.67 -1.59
C VAL A 71 3.44 -13.52 -2.25
N PHE A 72 3.39 -13.66 -3.58
CA PHE A 72 4.38 -14.38 -4.36
C PHE A 72 5.76 -13.72 -4.29
N PHE A 73 5.84 -12.39 -4.27
CA PHE A 73 7.12 -11.66 -4.11
C PHE A 73 7.75 -11.81 -2.72
N PHE A 74 7.00 -12.21 -1.70
CA PHE A 74 7.58 -12.55 -0.40
C PHE A 74 8.31 -13.89 -0.42
N ILE A 75 7.99 -14.82 -1.33
CA ILE A 75 8.62 -16.15 -1.38
C ILE A 75 10.14 -16.04 -1.58
N PRO A 76 10.66 -15.33 -2.60
CA PRO A 76 12.11 -15.15 -2.76
C PRO A 76 12.78 -14.44 -1.58
N SER A 77 12.08 -13.47 -0.97
CA SER A 77 12.58 -12.74 0.19
C SER A 77 12.77 -13.67 1.40
N VAL A 78 11.76 -14.50 1.72
CA VAL A 78 11.82 -15.47 2.82
C VAL A 78 12.86 -16.55 2.57
N VAL A 79 12.93 -17.09 1.35
CA VAL A 79 13.95 -18.09 0.98
C VAL A 79 15.36 -17.51 1.09
N GLY A 80 15.56 -16.24 0.74
CA GLY A 80 16.84 -15.55 0.94
C GLY A 80 17.25 -15.47 2.41
N VAL A 81 16.28 -15.26 3.31
CA VAL A 81 16.52 -15.26 4.76
C VAL A 81 16.88 -16.66 5.29
N MET A 82 16.40 -17.74 4.68
CA MET A 82 16.73 -19.11 5.12
C MET A 82 18.24 -19.40 5.08
N ASN A 83 19.00 -18.78 4.17
CA ASN A 83 20.45 -18.96 4.09
C ASN A 83 21.23 -18.37 5.27
N VAL A 84 20.66 -17.39 5.97
CA VAL A 84 21.23 -16.77 7.18
C VAL A 84 20.50 -17.20 8.46
N ALA A 85 19.45 -18.02 8.33
CA ALA A 85 18.69 -18.53 9.46
C ALA A 85 19.48 -19.53 10.33
N SER A 86 20.55 -20.12 9.82
CA SER A 86 21.44 -20.99 10.60
C SER A 86 22.27 -20.22 11.65
N ASP A 87 22.48 -18.92 11.47
CA ASP A 87 23.30 -18.06 12.34
C ASP A 87 22.45 -17.18 13.29
N ILE A 88 21.21 -17.62 13.61
CA ILE A 88 20.30 -16.88 14.49
C ILE A 88 20.89 -16.78 15.90
N THR A 89 21.41 -15.59 16.21
CA THR A 89 21.90 -15.16 17.53
C THR A 89 20.76 -14.54 18.36
N LEU A 90 20.94 -14.41 19.68
CA LEU A 90 20.00 -13.82 20.64
C LEU A 90 19.47 -12.43 20.21
N ASN A 91 20.27 -11.62 19.51
CA ASN A 91 19.87 -10.32 18.97
C ASN A 91 18.70 -10.39 17.98
N TYR A 92 18.58 -11.46 17.18
CA TYR A 92 17.49 -11.63 16.23
C TYR A 92 16.16 -11.92 16.93
N ILE A 93 16.18 -12.62 18.05
CA ILE A 93 14.98 -12.86 18.86
C ILE A 93 14.44 -11.54 19.43
N LEU A 94 15.33 -10.67 19.93
CA LEU A 94 14.95 -9.33 20.36
C LEU A 94 14.39 -8.49 19.20
N PHE A 95 14.98 -8.58 18.01
CA PHE A 95 14.50 -7.89 16.82
C PHE A 95 13.08 -8.32 16.42
N PHE A 96 12.79 -9.62 16.40
CA PHE A 96 11.43 -10.14 16.16
C PHE A 96 10.43 -9.66 17.20
N LEU A 97 10.81 -9.68 18.49
CA LEU A 97 9.96 -9.18 19.57
C LEU A 97 9.61 -7.69 19.37
N ILE A 98 10.62 -6.88 19.03
CA ILE A 98 10.44 -5.44 18.77
C ILE A 98 9.55 -5.20 17.54
N ILE A 99 9.71 -5.97 16.46
CA ILE A 99 8.84 -5.86 15.29
C ILE A 99 7.39 -6.17 15.65
N ILE A 100 7.15 -7.26 16.38
CA ILE A 100 5.79 -7.66 16.79
C ILE A 100 5.16 -6.57 17.66
N LEU A 101 5.89 -6.12 18.69
CA LEU A 101 5.42 -5.06 19.59
C LEU A 101 5.18 -3.74 18.85
N GLY A 102 6.12 -3.34 17.99
CA GLY A 102 6.00 -2.12 17.19
C GLY A 102 4.82 -2.16 16.21
N THR A 103 4.63 -3.29 15.53
CA THR A 103 3.48 -3.49 14.62
C THR A 103 2.16 -3.43 15.39
N CYS A 104 2.09 -4.09 16.55
CA CYS A 104 0.90 -4.04 17.41
C CYS A 104 0.63 -2.61 17.88
N LEU A 105 1.67 -1.88 18.33
CA LEU A 105 1.52 -0.51 18.81
C LEU A 105 1.04 0.44 17.71
N VAL A 106 1.60 0.35 16.50
CA VAL A 106 1.20 1.15 15.35
C VAL A 106 -0.24 0.81 14.93
N ALA A 107 -0.59 -0.48 14.88
CA ALA A 107 -1.94 -0.90 14.52
C ALA A 107 -2.98 -0.43 15.55
N LEU A 108 -2.69 -0.58 16.85
CA LEU A 108 -3.58 -0.14 17.94
C LEU A 108 -3.71 1.39 17.98
N SER A 109 -2.61 2.13 17.83
CA SER A 109 -2.65 3.60 17.83
C SER A 109 -3.39 4.14 16.61
N SER A 110 -3.12 3.62 15.40
CA SER A 110 -3.84 3.99 14.19
C SER A 110 -5.33 3.65 14.28
N GLY A 111 -5.68 2.48 14.82
CA GLY A 111 -7.06 2.07 15.04
C GLY A 111 -7.79 2.98 16.04
N TYR A 112 -7.15 3.28 17.18
CA TYR A 112 -7.73 4.16 18.20
C TYR A 112 -7.99 5.58 17.68
N ILE A 113 -7.06 6.13 16.90
CA ILE A 113 -7.23 7.45 16.27
C ILE A 113 -8.41 7.42 15.29
N ALA A 114 -8.49 6.40 14.43
CA ALA A 114 -9.60 6.25 13.49
C ALA A 114 -10.96 6.13 14.21
N GLU A 115 -11.05 5.30 15.26
CA GLU A 115 -12.27 5.16 16.06
C GLU A 115 -12.67 6.46 16.76
N THR A 116 -11.70 7.23 17.27
CA THR A 116 -11.97 8.50 17.93
C THR A 116 -12.48 9.56 16.94
N LEU A 117 -11.95 9.57 15.72
CA LEU A 117 -12.41 10.46 14.66
C LEU A 117 -13.83 10.10 14.20
N VAL A 118 -14.14 8.81 14.04
CA VAL A 118 -15.49 8.35 13.67
C VAL A 118 -16.51 8.63 14.78
N LYS A 119 -16.18 8.35 16.05
CA LYS A 119 -17.08 8.64 17.19
C LYS A 119 -17.38 10.13 17.38
N ARG A 120 -16.52 11.03 16.91
CA ARG A 120 -16.78 12.48 16.97
C ARG A 120 -17.81 12.95 15.95
N ASP A 121 -17.93 12.26 14.82
CA ASP A 121 -18.94 12.56 13.80
C ASP A 121 -20.35 12.12 14.24
N ASP A 122 -20.47 11.08 15.06
CA ASP A 122 -21.75 10.61 15.62
C ASP A 122 -22.28 11.51 16.76
N VAL A 123 -21.41 12.22 17.48
CA VAL A 123 -21.83 13.15 18.57
C VAL A 123 -22.37 14.48 18.01
N GLY A 124 -22.07 14.81 16.75
CA GLY A 124 -22.55 16.04 16.09
C GLY A 124 -23.94 15.97 15.46
N LYS A 125 -24.58 14.79 15.39
CA LYS A 125 -25.91 14.61 14.75
C LYS A 125 -27.07 14.38 15.72
N GLY A 126 -26.83 14.44 17.03
CA GLY A 126 -27.85 14.18 18.07
C GLY A 126 -28.45 15.41 18.75
N THR A 127 -28.24 16.64 18.26
CA THR A 127 -28.71 17.88 18.90
C THR A 127 -29.43 18.84 17.95
N ASP A 128 -29.75 18.40 16.73
CA ASP A 128 -30.56 19.18 15.78
C ASP A 128 -32.01 18.62 15.62
N GLU A 129 -32.43 17.69 16.48
CA GLU A 129 -33.79 17.12 16.51
C GLU A 129 -34.44 17.12 17.91
N LEU A 130 -34.26 18.19 18.70
CA LEU A 130 -35.10 18.52 19.86
C LEU A 130 -35.42 20.02 19.88
#